data_AF-A0A482XVQ6-F1
#
_entry.id   AF-A0A482XVQ6-F1
#
_cell.length_a   1.000
_cell.length_b   1.000
_cell.length_c   1.000
_cell.angle_alpha   90.00
_cell.angle_beta   90.00
_cell.angle_gamma   90.00
#
_symmetry.space_group_name_H-M   'P 1'
#
loop_
_entity.id
_entity.type
_entity.pdbx_description
1 polymer ?
#
loop_
_entity_poly.entity_id
_entity_poly.type
_entity_poly.pdbx_seq_one_letter_code
_entity_poly.pdbx_strand_id
1 'polypeptide(L)'
;MSDKPNHDTTDGTRDVATDGGISDVEREQQIDYMNVEINLLKPATPFMRDHLRIIWIGFGIWVLTTFAPITATRLAPDLMTQSMPLIGFPLHYFLLAIVGPGAALVLSVWYARKRDQIDEKYGIEQGVGEPETTDTVPDDAAATDGGIDE
;
A
#
# COMPACT_ATOMS: atom_id res chain seq x y z
N MET A 1 18.09 -41.54 36.53
CA MET A 1 16.83 -40.83 36.20
C MET A 1 17.18 -39.72 35.24
N SER A 2 16.66 -39.76 34.02
CA SER A 2 16.85 -38.72 33.00
C SER A 2 15.50 -38.08 32.74
N ASP A 3 15.33 -36.83 33.15
CA ASP A 3 14.15 -36.03 32.83
C ASP A 3 14.26 -35.55 31.39
N LYS A 4 13.27 -35.90 30.56
CA LYS A 4 13.05 -35.33 29.24
C LYS A 4 12.08 -34.15 29.38
N PRO A 5 12.41 -32.95 28.88
CA PRO A 5 11.37 -31.95 28.67
C PRO A 5 10.54 -32.35 27.44
N ASN A 6 9.25 -32.61 27.67
CA ASN A 6 8.27 -32.76 26.60
C ASN A 6 8.16 -31.42 25.86
N HIS A 7 8.58 -31.40 24.61
CA HIS A 7 8.29 -30.31 23.69
C HIS A 7 6.86 -30.54 23.18
N ASP A 8 5.91 -29.82 23.77
CA ASP A 8 4.52 -29.84 23.31
C ASP A 8 4.46 -29.11 21.96
N THR A 9 4.65 -29.85 20.88
CA THR A 9 4.38 -29.40 19.51
C THR A 9 2.86 -29.36 19.36
N THR A 10 2.26 -28.22 19.73
CA THR A 10 0.89 -27.90 19.34
C THR A 10 0.89 -27.57 17.85
N ASP A 11 0.71 -28.65 17.09
CA ASP A 11 0.40 -28.70 15.69
C ASP A 11 -0.79 -27.78 15.37
N GLY A 12 -0.49 -26.62 14.77
CA GLY A 12 -0.93 -26.28 13.41
C GLY A 12 -2.42 -26.33 13.08
N THR A 13 -3.30 -26.50 14.05
CA THR A 13 -4.74 -26.48 13.85
C THR A 13 -5.13 -25.02 13.69
N ARG A 14 -5.27 -24.59 12.44
CA ARG A 14 -5.96 -23.37 12.09
C ARG A 14 -7.39 -23.54 12.59
N ASP A 15 -7.64 -23.10 13.82
CA ASP A 15 -9.00 -22.91 14.30
C ASP A 15 -9.66 -21.94 13.32
N VAL A 16 -10.47 -22.50 12.43
CA VAL A 16 -11.37 -21.75 11.59
C VAL A 16 -12.46 -21.27 12.53
N ALA A 17 -12.12 -20.27 13.36
CA ALA A 17 -13.05 -19.64 14.27
C ALA A 17 -14.12 -19.01 13.39
N THR A 18 -15.35 -19.53 13.49
CA THR A 18 -16.49 -18.89 12.89
C THR A 18 -16.60 -17.49 13.47
N ASP A 19 -16.90 -16.53 12.61
CA ASP A 19 -16.93 -15.11 12.98
C ASP A 19 -18.00 -14.78 14.02
N GLY A 20 -18.83 -15.74 14.46
CA GLY A 20 -19.88 -15.54 15.45
C GLY A 20 -21.01 -14.64 14.96
N GLY A 21 -21.05 -14.28 13.66
CA GLY A 21 -22.02 -13.36 13.08
C GLY A 21 -21.80 -11.89 13.44
N ILE A 22 -20.69 -11.52 14.10
CA ILE A 22 -20.37 -10.11 14.35
C ILE A 22 -19.71 -9.48 13.11
N SER A 23 -20.07 -8.23 12.82
CA SER A 23 -19.49 -7.48 11.72
C SER A 23 -18.01 -7.18 11.94
N ASP A 24 -17.27 -6.92 10.84
CA ASP A 24 -15.86 -6.51 10.90
C ASP A 24 -15.65 -5.27 11.78
N VAL A 25 -16.61 -4.33 11.77
CA VAL A 25 -16.56 -3.09 12.55
C VAL A 25 -16.73 -3.39 14.05
N GLU A 26 -17.70 -4.22 14.42
CA GLU A 26 -17.89 -4.65 15.81
C GLU A 26 -16.69 -5.44 16.33
N ARG A 27 -16.05 -6.24 15.48
CA ARG A 27 -14.81 -6.95 15.82
C ARG A 27 -13.66 -5.98 16.06
N GLU A 28 -13.50 -4.96 15.21
CA GLU A 28 -12.44 -3.96 15.39
C GLU A 28 -12.56 -3.22 16.72
N GLN A 29 -13.77 -2.86 17.13
CA GLN A 29 -14.03 -2.15 18.39
C GLN A 29 -13.67 -2.97 19.65
N GLN A 30 -13.66 -4.29 19.56
CA GLN A 30 -13.34 -5.19 20.68
C GLN A 30 -11.85 -5.50 20.79
N ILE A 31 -11.03 -5.08 19.81
CA ILE A 31 -9.61 -5.38 19.76
C ILE A 31 -8.82 -4.39 20.64
N ASP A 32 -8.04 -4.93 21.57
CA ASP A 32 -7.02 -4.18 22.28
C ASP A 32 -5.71 -4.17 21.48
N TYR A 33 -5.44 -3.05 20.83
CA TYR A 33 -4.25 -2.85 20.01
C TYR A 33 -2.93 -2.96 20.79
N MET A 34 -2.94 -2.84 22.11
CA MET A 34 -1.73 -2.97 22.93
C MET A 34 -1.32 -4.42 23.19
N ASN A 35 -2.25 -5.35 23.02
CA ASN A 35 -2.03 -6.77 23.27
C ASN A 35 -2.10 -7.62 21.99
N VAL A 36 -2.30 -7.00 20.83
CA VAL A 36 -2.35 -7.68 19.53
C VAL A 36 -0.98 -7.69 18.86
N GLU A 37 -0.56 -8.86 18.39
CA GLU A 37 0.62 -9.00 17.56
C GLU A 37 0.41 -8.33 16.20
N ILE A 38 1.29 -7.39 15.86
CA ILE A 38 1.26 -6.66 14.60
C ILE A 38 2.01 -7.49 13.55
N ASN A 39 1.27 -8.17 12.68
CA ASN A 39 1.84 -8.85 11.52
C ASN A 39 1.42 -8.14 10.22
N LEU A 40 2.40 -7.66 9.45
CA LEU A 40 2.16 -6.89 8.22
C LEU A 40 1.56 -7.72 7.07
N LEU A 41 1.89 -9.02 7.00
CA LEU A 41 1.44 -9.90 5.91
C LEU A 41 0.15 -10.64 6.25
N LYS A 42 -0.13 -10.78 7.55
CA LYS A 42 -1.36 -11.39 8.08
C LYS A 42 -1.89 -10.55 9.23
N PRO A 43 -2.45 -9.36 8.94
CA PRO A 43 -2.94 -8.49 9.98
C PRO A 43 -4.05 -9.14 10.79
N ALA A 44 -3.95 -9.00 12.10
CA ALA A 44 -4.92 -9.54 13.05
C ALA A 44 -6.24 -8.75 13.04
N THR A 45 -6.19 -7.45 12.77
CA THR A 45 -7.39 -6.59 12.82
C THR A 45 -8.13 -6.53 11.47
N PRO A 46 -9.48 -6.56 11.48
CA PRO A 46 -10.31 -6.25 10.31
C PRO A 46 -9.89 -5.02 9.51
N PHE A 47 -9.65 -3.88 10.17
CA PHE A 47 -9.26 -2.63 9.50
C PHE A 47 -8.00 -2.82 8.65
N MET A 48 -6.96 -3.40 9.24
CA MET A 48 -5.70 -3.64 8.53
C MET A 48 -5.85 -4.69 7.42
N ARG A 49 -6.74 -5.69 7.56
CA ARG A 49 -7.02 -6.67 6.50
C ARG A 49 -7.67 -6.02 5.28
N ASP A 50 -8.63 -5.14 5.49
CA ASP A 50 -9.28 -4.41 4.38
C ASP A 50 -8.29 -3.48 3.67
N HIS A 51 -7.47 -2.77 4.45
CA HIS A 51 -6.43 -1.91 3.91
C HIS A 51 -5.41 -2.69 3.08
N LEU A 52 -4.91 -3.82 3.62
CA LEU A 52 -3.97 -4.70 2.93
C LEU A 52 -4.56 -5.29 1.64
N ARG A 53 -5.85 -5.63 1.62
CA ARG A 53 -6.54 -6.08 0.40
C ARG A 53 -6.49 -5.02 -0.70
N ILE A 54 -6.71 -3.75 -0.36
CA ILE A 54 -6.65 -2.65 -1.33
C ILE A 54 -5.23 -2.45 -1.84
N ILE A 55 -4.22 -2.55 -0.97
CA ILE A 55 -2.81 -2.51 -1.37
C ILE A 55 -2.49 -3.63 -2.37
N TRP A 56 -2.93 -4.86 -2.11
CA TRP A 56 -2.69 -5.99 -3.03
C TRP A 56 -3.37 -5.81 -4.39
N ILE A 57 -4.58 -5.27 -4.42
CA ILE A 57 -5.27 -4.95 -5.67
C ILE A 57 -4.48 -3.88 -6.44
N GLY A 58 -4.09 -2.80 -5.77
CA GLY A 58 -3.27 -1.75 -6.35
C GLY A 58 -1.93 -2.27 -6.88
N PHE A 59 -1.26 -3.12 -6.10
CA PHE A 59 -0.04 -3.79 -6.49
C PHE A 59 -0.24 -4.65 -7.74
N GLY A 60 -1.31 -5.45 -7.83
CA GLY A 60 -1.61 -6.25 -9.01
C GLY A 60 -1.82 -5.40 -10.26
N ILE A 61 -2.54 -4.28 -10.14
CA ILE A 61 -2.73 -3.33 -11.24
C ILE A 61 -1.38 -2.70 -11.63
N TRP A 62 -0.59 -2.26 -10.66
CA TRP A 62 0.73 -1.68 -10.90
C TRP A 62 1.68 -2.66 -11.59
N VAL A 63 1.72 -3.92 -11.16
CA VAL A 63 2.51 -4.96 -11.81
C VAL A 63 2.08 -5.11 -13.27
N LEU A 64 0.77 -5.18 -13.51
CA LEU A 64 0.25 -5.32 -14.87
C LEU A 64 0.64 -4.11 -15.74
N THR A 65 0.37 -2.89 -15.30
CA THR A 65 0.62 -1.69 -16.10
C THR A 65 2.11 -1.42 -16.32
N THR A 66 2.97 -1.82 -15.38
CA THR A 66 4.43 -1.65 -15.46
C THR A 66 5.09 -2.74 -16.30
N PHE A 67 4.76 -4.01 -16.04
CA PHE A 67 5.47 -5.15 -16.65
C PHE A 67 4.79 -5.70 -17.91
N ALA A 68 3.48 -5.47 -18.12
CA ALA A 68 2.81 -5.96 -19.32
C ALA A 68 3.41 -5.39 -20.61
N PRO A 69 3.77 -4.10 -20.74
CA PRO A 69 4.39 -3.60 -21.96
C PRO A 69 5.74 -4.29 -22.26
N ILE A 70 6.56 -4.50 -21.23
CA ILE A 70 7.88 -5.16 -21.36
C ILE A 70 7.69 -6.63 -21.77
N THR A 71 6.77 -7.33 -21.10
CA THR A 71 6.46 -8.74 -21.35
C THR A 71 5.84 -8.92 -22.74
N ALA A 72 4.90 -8.07 -23.12
CA ALA A 72 4.27 -8.08 -24.43
C ALA A 72 5.28 -7.78 -25.54
N THR A 73 6.26 -6.89 -25.32
CA THR A 73 7.32 -6.62 -26.31
C THR A 73 8.15 -7.87 -26.59
N ARG A 74 8.37 -8.72 -25.58
CA ARG A 74 9.07 -10.00 -25.74
C ARG A 74 8.21 -11.05 -26.46
N LEU A 75 6.91 -11.10 -26.17
CA LEU A 75 6.01 -12.14 -26.70
C LEU A 75 5.44 -11.80 -28.09
N ALA A 76 5.26 -10.51 -28.39
CA ALA A 76 4.66 -10.00 -29.62
C ALA A 76 5.42 -8.77 -30.14
N PRO A 77 6.71 -8.93 -30.52
CA PRO A 77 7.55 -7.81 -30.94
C PRO A 77 7.00 -7.07 -32.17
N ASP A 78 6.43 -7.79 -33.14
CA ASP A 78 5.90 -7.17 -34.36
C ASP A 78 4.76 -6.19 -34.06
N LEU A 79 3.84 -6.57 -33.16
CA LEU A 79 2.75 -5.70 -32.73
C LEU A 79 3.27 -4.52 -31.88
N MET A 80 4.19 -4.80 -30.97
CA MET A 80 4.69 -3.81 -30.02
C MET A 80 5.62 -2.78 -30.66
N THR A 81 6.29 -3.14 -31.77
CA THR A 81 7.17 -2.25 -32.53
C THR A 81 6.46 -1.55 -33.69
N GLN A 82 5.23 -1.93 -34.02
CA GLN A 82 4.43 -1.28 -35.06
C GLN A 82 4.22 0.21 -34.75
N SER A 83 4.51 1.07 -35.74
CA SER A 83 4.22 2.50 -35.65
C SER A 83 2.71 2.74 -35.58
N MET A 84 2.30 3.51 -34.58
CA MET A 84 0.89 3.88 -34.44
C MET A 84 0.48 4.93 -35.49
N PRO A 85 -0.74 4.82 -36.07
CA PRO A 85 -1.16 5.62 -37.22
C PRO A 85 -1.15 7.14 -37.00
N LEU A 86 -1.32 7.59 -35.75
CA LEU A 86 -1.52 9.01 -35.43
C LEU A 86 -0.24 9.71 -34.93
N ILE A 87 0.58 8.99 -34.17
CA ILE A 87 1.76 9.52 -33.46
C ILE A 87 3.07 9.05 -34.09
N GLY A 88 3.04 8.06 -34.99
CA GLY A 88 4.22 7.59 -35.74
C GLY A 88 5.25 6.79 -34.93
N PHE A 89 5.15 6.77 -33.61
CA PHE A 89 6.04 6.01 -32.72
C PHE A 89 5.55 4.57 -32.48
N PRO A 90 6.47 3.63 -32.21
CA PRO A 90 6.14 2.26 -31.80
C PRO A 90 5.22 2.17 -30.58
N LEU A 91 4.31 1.19 -30.57
CA LEU A 91 3.31 0.99 -29.52
C LEU A 91 3.90 0.90 -28.10
N HIS A 92 4.99 0.15 -27.92
CA HIS A 92 5.61 -0.03 -26.61
C HIS A 92 6.07 1.29 -25.96
N TYR A 93 6.58 2.25 -26.75
CA TYR A 93 6.97 3.55 -26.22
C TYR A 93 5.79 4.34 -25.68
N PHE A 94 4.65 4.30 -26.36
CA PHE A 94 3.43 4.95 -25.87
C PHE A 94 2.90 4.32 -24.59
N LEU A 95 2.88 2.98 -24.51
CA LEU A 95 2.45 2.28 -23.30
C LEU A 95 3.34 2.64 -22.11
N LEU A 96 4.66 2.70 -22.32
CA LEU A 96 5.61 3.09 -21.27
C LEU A 96 5.50 4.56 -20.88
N ALA A 97 5.40 5.47 -21.86
CA ALA A 97 5.44 6.91 -21.61
C ALA A 97 4.10 7.49 -21.13
N ILE A 98 2.97 6.92 -21.57
CA ILE A 98 1.63 7.45 -21.27
C ILE A 98 0.89 6.52 -20.31
N VAL A 99 0.77 5.23 -20.64
CA VAL A 99 -0.03 4.31 -19.83
C VAL A 99 0.60 4.04 -18.48
N GLY A 100 1.94 3.89 -18.40
CA GLY A 100 2.64 3.70 -17.12
C GLY A 100 2.41 4.85 -16.12
N PRO A 101 2.83 6.09 -16.43
CA PRO A 101 2.60 7.25 -15.57
C PRO A 101 1.11 7.55 -15.37
N GLY A 102 0.29 7.44 -16.42
CA GLY A 102 -1.15 7.68 -16.34
C GLY A 102 -1.85 6.69 -15.40
N ALA A 103 -1.48 5.40 -15.46
CA ALA A 103 -1.99 4.40 -14.53
C ALA A 103 -1.59 4.72 -13.09
N ALA A 104 -0.36 5.17 -12.85
CA ALA A 104 0.07 5.56 -11.51
C ALA A 104 -0.78 6.72 -10.96
N LEU A 105 -1.06 7.76 -11.76
CA LEU A 105 -1.93 8.86 -11.35
C LEU A 105 -3.35 8.41 -11.03
N VAL A 106 -3.93 7.58 -11.90
CA VAL A 106 -5.27 7.01 -11.69
C VAL A 106 -5.28 6.15 -10.42
N LEU A 107 -4.25 5.34 -10.20
CA LEU A 107 -4.13 4.47 -9.04
C LEU A 107 -4.01 5.28 -7.75
N SER A 108 -3.26 6.39 -7.75
CA SER A 108 -3.15 7.29 -6.61
C SER A 108 -4.50 7.87 -6.20
N VAL A 109 -5.25 8.40 -7.17
CA VAL A 109 -6.59 8.97 -6.93
C VAL A 109 -7.57 7.90 -6.47
N TRP A 110 -7.52 6.71 -7.08
CA TRP A 110 -8.35 5.59 -6.68
C TRP A 110 -8.03 5.10 -5.26
N TYR A 111 -6.74 4.98 -4.94
CA TYR A 111 -6.25 4.53 -3.65
C TYR A 111 -6.65 5.50 -2.54
N ALA A 112 -6.50 6.81 -2.76
CA ALA A 112 -6.94 7.83 -1.80
C ALA A 112 -8.43 7.66 -1.45
N ARG A 113 -9.30 7.59 -2.46
CA ARG A 113 -10.74 7.36 -2.22
C ARG A 113 -11.03 6.05 -1.51
N LYS A 114 -10.27 4.99 -1.82
CA LYS A 114 -10.45 3.68 -1.20
C LYS A 114 -10.00 3.66 0.26
N ARG A 115 -8.92 4.37 0.57
CA ARG A 115 -8.48 4.61 1.94
C ARG A 115 -9.54 5.38 2.73
N ASP A 116 -10.06 6.48 2.19
CA ASP A 116 -11.10 7.27 2.85
C ASP A 116 -12.37 6.44 3.15
N GLN A 117 -12.76 5.56 2.22
CA GLN A 117 -13.89 4.63 2.43
C GLN A 117 -13.63 3.62 3.54
N ILE A 118 -12.38 3.17 3.73
CA ILE A 118 -12.04 2.30 4.85
C ILE A 118 -12.10 3.11 6.15
N ASP A 119 -11.48 4.29 6.18
CA ASP A 119 -11.48 5.16 7.35
C ASP A 119 -12.93 5.45 7.80
N GLU A 120 -13.83 5.78 6.87
CA GLU A 120 -15.26 5.97 7.12
C GLU A 120 -15.95 4.68 7.64
N LYS A 121 -15.68 3.51 7.02
CA LYS A 121 -16.25 2.21 7.44
C LYS A 121 -15.95 1.92 8.92
N TYR A 122 -14.76 2.28 9.38
CA TYR A 122 -14.30 1.99 10.75
C TYR A 122 -14.43 3.19 11.70
N GLY A 123 -15.01 4.32 11.25
CA GLY A 123 -15.23 5.51 12.08
C GLY A 123 -13.94 6.23 12.48
N ILE A 124 -12.90 6.14 11.67
CA ILE A 124 -11.62 6.81 11.92
C ILE A 124 -11.76 8.26 11.45
N GLU A 125 -11.97 9.17 12.39
CA GLU A 125 -11.93 10.61 12.13
C GLU A 125 -10.46 11.07 12.10
N GLN A 126 -10.00 11.55 10.95
CA GLN A 126 -8.77 12.33 10.90
C GLN A 126 -9.12 13.72 11.43
N GLY A 127 -8.88 13.95 12.73
CA GLY A 127 -8.97 15.28 13.30
C GLY A 127 -8.09 16.22 12.48
N VAL A 128 -8.68 17.27 11.92
CA VAL A 128 -7.89 18.42 11.44
C VAL A 128 -7.27 19.00 12.69
N GLY A 129 -6.06 18.57 13.02
CA GLY A 129 -5.26 19.29 14.00
C GLY A 129 -5.24 20.73 13.54
N GLU A 130 -5.70 21.63 14.40
CA GLU A 130 -5.42 23.06 14.26
C GLU A 130 -3.93 23.14 13.89
N PRO A 131 -3.54 23.85 12.81
CA PRO A 131 -2.15 23.90 12.42
C PRO A 131 -1.38 24.28 13.67
N GLU A 132 -0.54 23.36 14.17
CA GLU A 132 0.41 23.70 15.21
C GLU A 132 1.12 24.92 14.64
N THR A 133 0.87 26.09 15.25
CA THR A 133 1.62 27.28 14.94
C THR A 133 3.05 26.90 15.27
N THR A 134 3.79 26.46 14.26
CA THR A 134 5.24 26.41 14.32
C THR A 134 5.64 27.82 14.67
N ASP A 135 5.96 28.04 15.94
CA ASP A 135 6.55 29.27 16.42
C ASP A 135 7.76 29.54 15.51
N THR A 136 7.54 30.46 14.56
CA THR A 136 8.53 31.22 13.82
C THR A 136 9.85 30.48 13.52
N VAL A 137 9.87 29.66 12.47
CA VAL A 137 11.09 29.52 11.68
C VAL A 137 10.93 30.47 10.49
N PRO A 138 11.69 31.58 10.43
CA PRO A 138 11.68 32.44 9.25
C PRO A 138 12.17 31.63 8.04
N ASP A 139 11.41 31.66 6.94
CA ASP A 139 11.71 31.02 5.65
C ASP A 139 13.00 31.51 4.96
N ASP A 140 13.83 32.30 5.63
CA ASP A 140 15.02 32.98 5.09
C ASP A 140 16.33 32.59 5.80
N ALA A 141 16.34 31.47 6.54
CA ALA A 141 17.56 30.94 7.16
C ALA A 141 18.44 30.22 6.12
N ALA A 142 19.15 30.99 5.29
CA ALA A 142 20.26 30.47 4.51
C ALA A 142 21.37 29.96 5.45
N ALA A 143 21.85 28.74 5.21
CA ALA A 143 22.97 28.16 5.96
C ALA A 143 24.25 28.95 5.69
N THR A 144 24.80 29.63 6.70
CA THR A 144 26.17 30.17 6.64
C THR A 144 27.16 29.04 6.89
N ASP A 145 27.87 28.63 5.83
CA ASP A 145 29.06 27.79 5.87
C ASP A 145 30.10 28.44 6.79
N GLY A 146 30.42 27.76 7.89
CA GLY A 146 31.30 28.24 8.97
C GLY A 146 32.78 28.21 8.61
N GLY A 147 33.19 28.95 7.58
CA GLY A 147 34.59 29.25 7.32
C GLY A 147 35.13 30.24 8.34
N ILE A 148 36.16 29.84 9.10
CA ILE A 148 36.97 30.77 9.89
C ILE A 148 38.10 31.28 9.00
N ASP A 149 38.29 32.60 8.95
CA ASP A 149 39.45 33.21 8.30
C ASP A 149 40.71 32.99 9.17
N GLU A 150 41.79 32.47 8.57
CA GLU A 150 43.13 32.38 9.18
C GLU A 150 43.84 33.73 9.26
#